data_AF-A0A3D4FZI1-F1
#
_entry.id   AF-A0A3D4FZI1-F1
#
_cell.length_a   1.000
_cell.length_b   1.000
_cell.length_c   1.000
_cell.angle_alpha   90.00
_cell.angle_beta   90.00
_cell.angle_gamma   90.00
#
_symmetry.space_group_name_H-M   'P 1'
#
loop_
_entity.id
_entity.type
_entity.pdbx_description
1 polymer ?
#
loop_
_entity_poly.entity_id
_entity_poly.type
_entity_poly.pdbx_seq_one_letter_code
_entity_poly.pdbx_strand_id
1 'polypeptide(L)'
;MSHPPAWLATAIDVVLRAGAIQRRYVGGDLGIGKKGTIDLVTKVDLEVERMCRETIATRFPGHVVLGEEFKNESGAGDRHRWVFDPV
;
A
#
# COMPACT_ATOMS: atom_id res chain seq x y z
N MET A 1 20.67 8.73 -13.34
CA MET A 1 19.52 9.67 -13.26
C MET A 1 19.21 9.86 -11.79
N SER A 2 19.25 11.09 -11.27
CA SER A 2 18.83 11.34 -9.88
C SER A 2 17.31 11.36 -9.85
N HIS A 3 16.69 10.49 -9.06
CA HIS A 3 15.26 10.60 -8.79
C HIS A 3 15.00 11.86 -7.95
N PRO A 4 13.86 12.55 -8.13
CA PRO A 4 13.43 13.61 -7.23
C PRO A 4 13.45 13.12 -5.77
N PRO A 5 14.07 13.87 -4.84
CA PRO A 5 14.13 13.50 -3.42
C PRO A 5 12.77 13.17 -2.81
N ALA A 6 11.70 13.82 -3.31
CA ALA A 6 10.32 13.60 -2.88
C ALA A 6 9.81 12.17 -3.14
N TRP A 7 10.28 11.48 -4.18
CA TRP A 7 9.85 10.11 -4.48
C TRP A 7 10.42 9.15 -3.44
N LEU A 8 11.72 9.24 -3.15
CA LEU A 8 12.36 8.41 -2.13
C LEU A 8 11.76 8.69 -0.75
N ALA A 9 11.60 9.96 -0.38
CA ALA A 9 10.96 10.33 0.88
C ALA A 9 9.53 9.78 1.00
N THR A 10 8.77 9.75 -0.11
CA THR A 10 7.43 9.18 -0.11
C THR A 10 7.44 7.66 0.01
N ALA A 11 8.36 6.97 -0.67
CA ALA A 11 8.52 5.53 -0.51
C ALA A 11 8.81 5.17 0.96
N ILE A 12 9.72 5.90 1.61
CA ILE A 12 10.06 5.72 3.02
C ILE A 12 8.83 5.94 3.93
N ASP A 13 8.09 7.02 3.72
CA ASP A 13 6.89 7.31 4.50
C ASP A 13 5.81 6.22 4.33
N VAL A 14 5.58 5.74 3.10
CA VAL A 14 4.64 4.67 2.80
C VAL A 14 5.00 3.39 3.57
N VAL A 15 6.25 2.95 3.53
CA VAL A 15 6.65 1.69 4.22
C VAL A 15 6.63 1.83 5.74
N LEU A 16 6.94 3.01 6.30
CA LEU A 16 6.83 3.25 7.74
C LEU A 16 5.37 3.20 8.22
N ARG A 17 4.45 3.76 7.43
CA ARG A 17 3.01 3.72 7.72
C ARG A 17 2.43 2.32 7.53
N ALA A 18 2.86 1.58 6.50
CA ALA A 18 2.51 0.18 6.31
C ALA A 18 2.90 -0.66 7.53
N GLY A 19 4.15 -0.53 8.00
CA GLY A 19 4.62 -1.21 9.20
C GLY A 19 3.85 -0.81 10.46
N ALA A 20 3.39 0.44 10.57
CA ALA A 20 2.53 0.87 11.67
C ALA A 20 1.15 0.21 11.63
N ILE A 21 0.54 0.08 10.45
CA ILE A 21 -0.73 -0.64 10.25
C ILE A 21 -0.53 -2.11 10.67
N GLN A 22 0.42 -2.81 10.07
CA GLN A 22 0.70 -4.22 10.34
C GLN A 22 0.93 -4.49 11.83
N ARG A 23 1.72 -3.65 12.52
CA ARG A 23 1.97 -3.79 13.97
C ARG A 23 0.72 -3.66 14.84
N ARG A 24 -0.34 -2.97 14.41
CA ARG A 24 -1.62 -2.94 15.17
C ARG A 24 -2.30 -4.30 15.19
N TYR A 25 -2.06 -5.12 14.17
CA TYR A 25 -2.60 -6.47 14.07
C TYR A 25 -1.69 -7.51 14.72
N VAL A 26 -0.38 -7.23 14.85
CA VAL A 26 0.53 -8.09 15.61
C VAL A 26 0.22 -7.98 17.12
N GLY A 27 -0.39 -9.03 17.68
CA GLY A 27 -0.65 -9.16 19.13
C GLY A 27 -1.99 -8.59 19.64
N GLY A 28 -2.84 -8.04 18.77
CA GLY A 28 -4.22 -7.69 19.11
C GLY A 28 -5.15 -8.92 19.12
N ASP A 29 -6.42 -8.74 19.51
CA ASP A 29 -7.50 -9.72 19.29
C ASP A 29 -7.74 -9.79 17.78
N LEU A 30 -6.81 -10.44 17.09
CA LEU A 30 -7.00 -10.93 15.75
C LEU A 30 -8.30 -11.70 15.86
N GLY A 31 -9.37 -11.20 15.25
CA GLY A 31 -10.64 -11.90 15.14
C GLY A 31 -10.44 -13.17 14.31
N ILE A 32 -9.68 -14.13 14.84
CA ILE A 32 -9.47 -15.51 14.42
C ILE A 32 -10.75 -16.26 14.81
N GLY A 33 -11.90 -15.65 14.50
CA GLY A 33 -13.20 -16.26 14.52
C GLY A 33 -13.33 -17.08 13.25
N LYS A 34 -12.80 -18.32 13.30
CA LYS A 34 -13.26 -19.46 12.48
C LYS A 34 -13.44 -19.26 10.96
N LYS A 35 -12.71 -18.33 10.32
CA LYS A 35 -12.64 -18.24 8.85
C LYS A 35 -11.22 -18.11 8.30
N GLY A 36 -10.26 -18.75 8.98
CA GLY A 36 -8.91 -19.04 8.45
C GLY A 36 -7.94 -17.86 8.46
N THR A 37 -6.67 -18.15 8.69
CA THR A 37 -5.51 -17.24 8.63
C THR A 37 -5.49 -16.36 7.36
N ILE A 38 -6.09 -16.85 6.28
CA ILE A 38 -6.22 -16.17 4.98
C ILE A 38 -7.06 -14.88 5.10
N ASP A 39 -8.18 -14.88 5.83
CA ASP A 39 -9.08 -13.70 5.93
C ASP A 39 -8.46 -12.54 6.74
N LEU A 40 -7.45 -12.82 7.57
CA LEU A 40 -6.76 -11.81 8.35
C LEU A 40 -5.66 -11.11 7.55
N VAL A 41 -4.82 -11.90 6.86
CA VAL A 41 -3.74 -11.39 6.01
C VAL A 41 -4.34 -10.46 4.94
N THR A 42 -5.42 -10.91 4.27
CA THR A 42 -6.14 -10.10 3.28
C THR A 42 -6.64 -8.76 3.82
N LYS A 43 -7.09 -8.66 5.08
CA LYS A 43 -7.60 -7.38 5.62
C LYS A 43 -6.48 -6.37 5.86
N VAL A 44 -5.35 -6.83 6.39
CA VAL A 44 -4.19 -5.97 6.64
C VAL A 44 -3.61 -5.49 5.31
N ASP A 45 -3.47 -6.39 4.34
CA ASP A 45 -2.91 -6.08 3.03
C ASP A 45 -3.80 -5.10 2.26
N LEU A 46 -5.13 -5.28 2.31
CA LEU A 46 -6.10 -4.33 1.76
C LEU A 46 -6.04 -2.94 2.43
N GLU A 47 -5.82 -2.86 3.74
CA GLU A 47 -5.68 -1.56 4.43
C GLU A 47 -4.37 -0.86 4.04
N VAL A 48 -3.27 -1.61 4.00
CA VAL A 48 -1.95 -1.12 3.63
C VAL A 48 -1.93 -0.64 2.18
N GLU A 49 -2.47 -1.42 1.24
CA GLU A 49 -2.51 -1.02 -0.16
C GLU A 49 -3.41 0.20 -0.39
N ARG A 50 -4.58 0.26 0.27
CA ARG A 50 -5.45 1.44 0.19
C ARG A 50 -4.73 2.70 0.67
N MET A 51 -4.06 2.61 1.82
CA MET A 51 -3.27 3.71 2.37
C MET A 51 -2.17 4.17 1.39
N CYS A 52 -1.46 3.22 0.77
CA CYS A 52 -0.45 3.51 -0.23
C CYS A 52 -1.05 4.26 -1.43
N ARG A 53 -2.13 3.73 -2.02
CA ARG A 53 -2.83 4.33 -3.17
C ARG A 53 -3.29 5.76 -2.88
N GLU A 54 -3.93 6.00 -1.73
CA GLU A 54 -4.38 7.33 -1.31
C GLU A 54 -3.21 8.31 -1.15
N THR A 55 -2.09 7.84 -0.59
CA THR A 55 -0.90 8.66 -0.35
C THR A 55 -0.26 9.09 -1.66
N ILE A 56 -0.10 8.15 -2.61
CA ILE A 56 0.47 8.43 -3.93
C ILE A 56 -0.45 9.33 -4.74
N ALA A 57 -1.75 9.06 -4.78
CA ALA A 57 -2.73 9.89 -5.50
C ALA A 57 -2.75 11.34 -4.97
N THR A 58 -2.63 11.52 -3.65
CA THR A 58 -2.58 12.84 -3.01
C THR A 58 -1.31 13.61 -3.35
N ARG A 59 -0.14 12.96 -3.27
CA ARG A 59 1.16 13.63 -3.45
C ARG A 59 1.54 13.81 -4.91
N PHE A 60 1.15 12.87 -5.75
CA PHE A 60 1.54 12.81 -7.15
C PHE A 60 0.32 12.53 -8.04
N PRO A 61 -0.58 13.52 -8.21
CA PRO A 61 -1.70 13.38 -9.14
C PRO A 61 -1.20 12.96 -10.53
N GLY A 62 -1.74 11.85 -11.06
CA GLY A 62 -1.33 11.28 -12.34
C GLY A 62 -0.26 10.19 -12.27
N HIS A 63 0.30 9.87 -11.10
CA HIS A 63 1.07 8.64 -10.90
C HIS A 63 0.13 7.47 -10.65
N VAL A 64 0.46 6.29 -11.18
CA VAL A 64 -0.36 5.08 -10.99
C VAL A 64 0.33 4.09 -10.06
N VAL A 65 -0.47 3.39 -9.25
CA VAL A 65 -0.01 2.32 -8.35
C VAL A 65 -0.43 0.97 -8.92
N LEU A 66 0.56 0.08 -9.09
CA LEU A 66 0.37 -1.33 -9.34
C LEU A 66 0.54 -2.08 -8.02
N GLY A 67 -0.56 -2.67 -7.54
CA GLY A 67 -0.60 -3.51 -6.34
C GLY A 67 -1.23 -4.86 -6.63
N GLU A 68 -1.13 -5.77 -5.66
CA GLU A 68 -1.66 -7.14 -5.73
C GLU A 68 -3.15 -7.20 -5.41
N GLU A 69 -3.60 -6.41 -4.42
CA GLU A 69 -4.90 -6.61 -3.78
C GLU A 69 -6.06 -5.91 -4.52
N PHE A 70 -5.81 -4.73 -5.10
CA PHE A 70 -6.84 -3.98 -5.82
C PHE A 70 -6.67 -4.05 -7.34
N LYS A 71 -7.77 -3.90 -8.07
CA LYS A 71 -7.74 -3.73 -9.52
C LYS A 71 -6.88 -2.52 -9.88
N ASN A 72 -5.86 -2.76 -10.69
CA ASN A 72 -4.97 -1.71 -11.16
C ASN A 72 -5.70 -0.81 -12.17
N GLU A 73 -5.58 0.50 -11.99
CA GLU A 73 -6.18 1.48 -12.88
C GLU A 73 -5.44 1.52 -14.22
N SER A 74 -6.19 1.36 -15.31
CA SER A 74 -5.71 1.55 -16.68
C SER A 74 -5.78 3.04 -17.06
N GLY A 75 -4.99 3.89 -16.41
CA GLY A 75 -4.93 5.31 -16.74
C GLY A 75 -4.00 5.56 -17.93
N ALA A 76 -4.54 6.04 -19.05
CA ALA A 76 -3.77 6.54 -20.19
C ALA A 76 -3.07 7.86 -19.80
N GLY A 77 -1.80 7.77 -19.40
CA GLY A 77 -1.00 8.85 -18.79
C GLY A 77 0.29 8.34 -18.14
N ASP A 78 0.94 7.37 -18.76
CA ASP A 78 1.74 6.30 -18.13
C ASP A 78 3.19 6.65 -17.74
N ARG A 79 3.57 7.91 -17.48
CA ARG A 79 5.01 8.21 -17.29
C ARG A 79 5.60 7.68 -15.98
N HIS A 80 4.79 7.54 -14.92
CA HIS A 80 5.27 7.16 -13.59
C HIS A 80 4.42 6.09 -12.93
N ARG A 81 5.08 4.99 -12.54
CA ARG A 81 4.48 3.81 -11.93
C ARG A 81 5.13 3.50 -10.58
N TRP A 82 4.31 3.26 -9.58
CA TRP A 82 4.71 2.72 -8.28
C TRP A 82 4.30 1.25 -8.22
N VAL A 83 5.25 0.37 -7.96
CA VAL A 83 4.98 -1.05 -7.70
C VAL A 83 5.02 -1.25 -6.20
N PHE A 84 3.99 -1.88 -5.66
CA PHE A 84 3.84 -2.01 -4.22
C PHE A 84 3.26 -3.37 -3.86
N ASP A 85 3.96 -4.07 -2.97
CA ASP A 85 3.52 -5.32 -2.36
C ASP A 85 3.32 -5.06 -0.85
N PRO A 86 2.10 -5.22 -0.33
CA PRO A 86 1.81 -4.95 1.08
C PRO A 86 2.51 -5.86 2.09
N VAL A 87 2.96 -7.07 1.71
CA VAL A 87 3.55 -8.05 2.66
C VAL A 87 4.73 -8.84 2.13
#